data_AF-A0A2E0K033-F1
#
_entry.id   AF-A0A2E0K033-F1
#
_cell.length_a   1.000
_cell.length_b   1.000
_cell.length_c   1.000
_cell.angle_alpha   90.00
_cell.angle_beta   90.00
_cell.angle_gamma   90.00
#
_symmetry.space_group_name_H-M   'P 1'
#
loop_
_entity.id
_entity.type
_entity.pdbx_description
1 polymer ?
#
loop_
_entity_poly.entity_id
_entity_poly.type
_entity_poly.pdbx_seq_one_letter_code
_entity_poly.pdbx_strand_id
1 'polypeptide(L)' 'MNLHEYQGKALFAEYGLPVSSGQAVATPEEAEAAALAIGGDKWVVKAQVHAGGRG' A
#
# COMPACT_ATOMS: atom_id res chain seq x y z
N MET A 1 3.28 6.11 -19.38
CA MET A 1 4.06 5.57 -18.25
C MET A 1 3.12 5.51 -17.06
N ASN A 2 3.02 4.35 -16.40
CA ASN A 2 2.09 4.13 -15.28
C ASN A 2 2.89 3.95 -13.98
N LEU A 3 2.25 4.27 -12.85
CA LEU A 3 2.75 4.00 -11.50
C LEU A 3 1.87 2.96 -10.83
N HIS A 4 2.45 2.16 -9.94
CA HIS A 4 1.69 1.35 -9.01
C HIS A 4 0.98 2.22 -7.95
N GLU A 5 -0.08 1.68 -7.33
CA GLU A 5 -0.86 2.40 -6.32
C GLU A 5 0.03 2.90 -5.16
N TYR A 6 0.97 2.08 -4.69
CA TYR A 6 1.86 2.48 -3.59
C TYR A 6 2.79 3.65 -3.96
N GLN A 7 3.26 3.71 -5.21
CA GLN A 7 4.13 4.78 -5.72
C GLN A 7 3.35 6.10 -5.82
N GLY A 8 2.12 6.05 -6.36
CA GLY A 8 1.25 7.22 -6.40
C GLY A 8 0.90 7.74 -5.00
N LYS A 9 0.64 6.83 -4.04
CA LYS A 9 0.41 7.21 -2.64
C LYS A 9 1.63 7.83 -1.99
N ALA A 10 2.84 7.33 -2.26
CA ALA A 10 4.08 7.92 -1.75
C ALA A 10 4.26 9.35 -2.26
N LEU A 11 4.02 9.59 -3.55
CA LEU A 11 4.06 10.93 -4.14
C LEU A 11 3.00 11.86 -3.52
N PHE A 12 1.77 11.39 -3.30
CA PHE A 12 0.75 12.19 -2.63
C PHE A 12 1.14 12.56 -1.20
N ALA A 13 1.71 11.62 -0.44
CA ALA A 13 2.18 11.87 0.91
C ALA A 13 3.32 12.90 0.95
N GLU A 14 4.27 12.84 0.00
CA GLU A 14 5.36 13.81 -0.13
C GLU A 14 4.85 15.25 -0.30
N TYR A 15 3.71 15.41 -0.98
CA TYR A 15 3.05 16.70 -1.19
C TYR A 15 1.98 17.04 -0.14
N GLY A 16 1.93 16.31 0.98
CA GLY A 16 1.03 16.57 2.10
C GLY A 16 -0.44 16.24 1.82
N LEU A 17 -0.75 15.50 0.75
CA LEU A 17 -2.10 15.02 0.49
C LEU A 17 -2.42 13.82 1.40
N PRO A 18 -3.65 13.72 1.92
CA PRO A 18 -4.02 12.63 2.81
C PRO A 18 -4.03 11.30 2.07
N VAL A 19 -3.32 10.31 2.61
CA VAL A 19 -3.31 8.93 2.14
C VAL A 19 -3.46 7.97 3.32
N SER A 20 -3.97 6.77 3.04
CA SER A 20 -4.02 5.69 4.03
C SER A 20 -2.61 5.22 4.39
N SER A 21 -2.34 4.94 5.67
CA SER A 21 -1.15 4.22 6.11
C SER A 21 -1.03 2.88 5.38
N GLY A 22 0.16 2.56 4.89
CA GLY A 22 0.42 1.32 4.17
C GLY A 22 1.88 1.18 3.79
N GLN A 23 2.29 -0.04 3.50
CA GLN A 23 3.65 -0.40 3.12
C GLN A 23 3.60 -1.34 1.91
N ALA A 24 4.48 -1.10 0.93
CA ALA A 24 4.71 -2.06 -0.15
C ALA A 24 5.59 -3.20 0.37
N VAL A 25 5.18 -4.43 0.11
CA VAL A 25 5.81 -5.65 0.60
C VAL A 25 5.96 -6.65 -0.55
N ALA A 26 7.00 -7.46 -0.50
CA ALA A 26 7.33 -8.45 -1.51
C ALA A 26 7.16 -9.90 -1.02
N THR A 27 7.09 -10.12 0.30
CA THR A 27 6.91 -11.45 0.89
C THR A 27 5.74 -11.49 1.89
N PRO A 28 5.20 -12.68 2.20
CA PRO A 28 4.17 -12.84 3.24
C PRO A 28 4.62 -12.37 4.62
N GLU A 29 5.89 -12.61 4.98
CA GLU A 29 6.46 -12.24 6.29
C GLU A 29 6.53 -10.71 6.42
N GLU A 30 6.90 -10.01 5.34
CA GLU A 30 6.87 -8.55 5.30
C GLU A 30 5.43 -8.02 5.43
N ALA A 31 4.44 -8.71 4.86
CA ALA A 31 3.04 -8.33 4.99
C ALA A 31 2.53 -8.44 6.43
N GLU A 32 2.91 -9.50 7.15
CA GLU A 32 2.61 -9.67 8.57
C GLU A 32 3.26 -8.57 9.41
N ALA A 33 4.56 -8.32 9.19
CA ALA A 33 5.30 -7.27 9.89
C ALA A 33 4.68 -5.88 9.64
N ALA A 34 4.27 -5.59 8.40
CA ALA A 34 3.60 -4.34 8.06
C ALA A 34 2.23 -4.20 8.76
N ALA A 35 1.44 -5.26 8.84
CA ALA A 35 0.16 -5.24 9.55
C ALA A 35 0.35 -4.93 11.04
N LEU A 36 1.32 -5.57 11.69
CA LEU A 36 1.67 -5.31 13.10
C LEU A 36 2.16 -3.88 13.32
N ALA A 37 3.00 -3.34 12.42
CA ALA A 37 3.50 -1.99 12.51
C ALA A 37 2.42 -0.91 12.30
N ILE A 38 1.47 -1.16 11.39
CA ILE A 38 0.32 -0.27 11.17
C ILE A 38 -0.65 -0.31 12.36
N GLY A 39 -0.77 -1.47 13.01
CA GLY A 39 -1.72 -1.69 14.09
C GLY A 39 -3.18 -1.71 13.64
N GLY A 40 -4.10 -1.83 14.59
CA GLY A 40 -5.54 -1.95 14.33
C GLY A 40 -6.05 -3.39 14.38
N ASP A 41 -7.29 -3.59 13.96
CA ASP A 41 -8.01 -4.87 13.98
C ASP A 41 -8.34 -5.41 12.57
N LYS A 42 -8.14 -4.60 11.52
CA LYS A 42 -8.42 -4.92 10.12
C LYS A 42 -7.45 -4.23 9.17
N TRP A 43 -7.07 -4.92 8.09
CA TRP A 43 -6.16 -4.43 7.05
C TRP A 43 -6.69 -4.72 5.66
N VAL A 44 -6.21 -3.95 4.68
CA VAL A 44 -6.50 -4.17 3.26
C VAL A 44 -5.23 -4.58 2.55
N VAL A 45 -5.19 -5.83 2.06
CA VAL A 45 -4.10 -6.35 1.23
C VAL A 45 -4.47 -6.16 -0.24
N LYS A 46 -3.59 -5.53 -1.02
CA LYS A 46 -3.87 -5.22 -2.44
C LYS A 46 -2.73 -5.65 -3.35
N ALA A 47 -3.04 -6.46 -4.35
CA ALA A 47 -2.12 -6.76 -5.44
C ALA A 47 -1.68 -5.45 -6.14
N GLN A 48 -0.37 -5.28 -6.33
CA GLN A 48 0.20 -4.14 -7.02
C GLN A 48 0.39 -4.47 -8.51
N VAL A 49 -0.63 -4.16 -9.32
CA VAL A 49 -0.58 -4.28 -10.79
C VAL A 49 -1.05 -2.97 -11.43
N HIS A 50 -0.61 -2.70 -12.66
CA HIS A 50 -1.04 -1.52 -13.40
C HIS A 50 -2.48 -1.62 -13.92
N ALA A 51 -2.97 -2.85 -14.12
CA ALA A 51 -4.34 -3.08 -14.57
C ALA A 51 -5.36 -2.74 -13.46
N GLY A 52 -6.53 -2.24 -13.86
CA GLY A 52 -7.69 -2.11 -12.97
C GLY A 52 -8.37 -3.46 -12.70
N GLY A 53 -9.48 -3.45 -11.95
CA GLY A 53 -10.31 -4.65 -11.75
C GLY A 53 -9.72 -5.72 -10.82
N ARG A 54 -8.91 -5.30 -9.83
CA ARG A 54 -8.22 -6.18 -8.86
C ARG A 54 -9.12 -6.68 -7.71
N GLY A 55 -10.40 -6.31 -7.72
CA GLY A 55 -11.36 -6.55 -6.65
C GLY A 55 -11.69 -8.02 -6.47
#